data_AF-A0A812ULP7-F1
#
_entry.id   AF-A0A812ULP7-F1
#
_cell.length_a   1.000
_cell.length_b   1.000
_cell.length_c   1.000
_cell.angle_alpha   90.00
_cell.angle_beta   90.00
_cell.angle_gamma   90.00
#
_symmetry.space_group_name_H-M   'P 1'
#
loop_
_entity.id
_entity.type
_entity.pdbx_description
1 polymer ?
#
loop_
_entity_poly.entity_id
_entity_poly.type
_entity_poly.pdbx_seq_one_letter_code
_entity_poly.pdbx_strand_id
1 'polypeptide(L)'
;MNVQLPKTAGVTGTAVSKQAYRDGRDEAELISILRQHGMIAINTFHDKHRFTYSHAGVNSQLDYVFAKGCQTTGLSKQAHGLHDFPLLAARGEGSHVPIFAQLPKHWRIWKYGAGMARSHGSKAVSQYLLQHQQDLMTHVQQALPQPVTSMMQIDQALLEAQQAATASMPITNYSASKPWQDEELRGVLSRAWKHLRQARTNRTKTLGSLFGAWRHVAQFLRLIQTTRKACRRLRRQKLLDVLNTVQSEAHKQDMCGVFKIVDRIAPKRNRTRPQFRSQSGTVMDVSEEDNVNAGFLRQLYASSETDCVVPPPVLQCPLTRQEVLTSLEAIPCNK
;
A
#
# COMPACT_ATOMS: atom_id res chain seq x y z
N MET A 1 -25.53 30.06 13.40
CA MET A 1 -25.85 29.40 12.10
C MET A 1 -25.73 27.89 12.30
N ASN A 2 -26.63 27.05 11.77
CA ASN A 2 -26.55 25.58 11.87
C ASN A 2 -26.14 25.02 10.50
N VAL A 3 -24.88 24.61 10.36
CA VAL A 3 -24.28 24.10 9.11
C VAL A 3 -23.96 22.62 9.28
N GLN A 4 -24.39 21.81 8.31
CA GLN A 4 -24.12 20.37 8.22
C GLN A 4 -23.99 19.97 6.74
N LEU A 5 -23.31 18.87 6.45
CA LEU A 5 -23.31 18.24 5.12
C LEU A 5 -24.73 17.83 4.69
N PRO A 6 -24.98 17.44 3.43
CA PRO A 6 -26.28 16.96 3.00
C PRO A 6 -26.32 15.44 3.16
N LYS A 7 -27.50 14.90 3.42
CA LYS A 7 -27.69 13.45 3.44
C LYS A 7 -27.44 12.86 2.04
N THR A 8 -26.28 12.25 1.86
CA THR A 8 -25.81 11.72 0.59
C THR A 8 -25.49 10.23 0.70
N ALA A 9 -26.22 9.41 -0.05
CA ALA A 9 -26.04 7.96 -0.06
C ALA A 9 -24.57 7.57 -0.35
N GLY A 10 -24.01 6.73 0.52
CA GLY A 10 -22.65 6.23 0.39
C GLY A 10 -21.54 7.18 0.82
N VAL A 11 -21.84 8.45 1.14
CA VAL A 11 -20.85 9.46 1.55
C VAL A 11 -21.08 9.93 2.98
N THR A 12 -22.34 10.17 3.35
CA THR A 12 -22.73 10.56 4.71
C THR A 12 -23.72 9.55 5.30
N GLY A 13 -23.81 9.57 6.62
CA GLY A 13 -24.69 8.72 7.40
C GLY A 13 -26.06 9.34 7.69
N THR A 14 -26.79 8.70 8.59
CA THR A 14 -28.18 9.05 8.93
C THR A 14 -28.33 10.17 9.94
N ALA A 15 -27.25 10.55 10.64
CA ALA A 15 -27.26 11.56 11.70
C ALA A 15 -27.16 13.01 11.18
N VAL A 16 -27.15 13.17 9.86
CA VAL A 16 -27.15 14.45 9.17
C VAL A 16 -28.58 14.94 9.00
N SER A 17 -28.85 16.21 9.30
CA SER A 17 -30.19 16.81 9.16
C SER A 17 -30.65 16.82 7.70
N LYS A 18 -31.97 16.65 7.48
CA LYS A 18 -32.61 16.85 6.16
C LYS A 18 -32.76 18.33 5.79
N GLN A 19 -32.64 19.23 6.75
CA GLN A 19 -32.80 20.68 6.59
C GLN A 19 -31.50 21.37 6.99
N ALA A 20 -30.48 21.30 6.13
CA ALA A 20 -29.42 22.30 6.19
C ALA A 20 -30.04 23.62 5.72
N TYR A 21 -30.11 24.62 6.60
CA TYR A 21 -30.92 25.83 6.38
C TYR A 21 -30.32 26.79 5.34
N ARG A 22 -29.15 26.46 4.78
CA ARG A 22 -28.53 27.09 3.61
C ARG A 22 -27.63 26.05 2.94
N ASP A 23 -27.84 25.82 1.66
CA ASP A 23 -26.86 25.12 0.81
C ASP A 23 -25.50 25.81 1.00
N GLY A 24 -24.53 25.10 1.56
CA GLY A 24 -23.17 25.62 1.61
C GLY A 24 -22.69 25.82 0.18
N ARG A 25 -22.14 27.00 -0.15
CA ARG A 25 -21.68 27.30 -1.53
C ARG A 25 -20.74 26.23 -2.10
N ASP A 26 -20.02 25.53 -1.23
CA ASP A 26 -18.98 24.57 -1.58
C ASP A 26 -19.39 23.11 -1.26
N GLU A 27 -20.63 22.88 -0.80
CA GLU A 27 -21.12 21.59 -0.32
C GLU A 27 -21.21 20.54 -1.44
N ALA A 28 -21.75 20.93 -2.59
CA ALA A 28 -21.87 20.08 -3.76
C ALA A 28 -20.49 19.67 -4.32
N GLU A 29 -19.53 20.60 -4.31
CA GLU A 29 -18.15 20.35 -4.73
C GLU A 29 -17.46 19.37 -3.77
N LEU A 30 -17.58 19.59 -2.46
CA LEU A 30 -17.03 18.70 -1.46
C LEU A 30 -17.62 17.28 -1.59
N ILE A 31 -18.93 17.13 -1.79
CA ILE A 31 -19.56 15.83 -2.02
C ILE A 31 -19.05 15.17 -3.31
N SER A 32 -18.82 15.94 -4.38
CA SER A 32 -18.25 15.44 -5.62
C SER A 32 -16.85 14.86 -5.40
N ILE A 33 -15.99 15.60 -4.70
CA ILE A 33 -14.62 15.18 -4.34
C ILE A 33 -14.68 13.89 -3.51
N LEU A 34 -15.54 13.84 -2.49
CA LEU A 34 -15.67 12.66 -1.63
C LEU A 34 -16.12 11.42 -2.42
N ARG A 35 -17.06 11.57 -3.36
CA ARG A 35 -17.49 10.47 -4.25
C ARG A 35 -16.36 10.00 -5.16
N GLN A 36 -15.67 10.94 -5.82
CA GLN A 36 -14.58 10.63 -6.74
C GLN A 36 -13.47 9.83 -6.07
N HIS A 37 -13.17 10.15 -4.80
CA HIS A 37 -12.12 9.48 -4.03
C HIS A 37 -12.63 8.33 -3.16
N GLY A 38 -13.94 8.01 -3.21
CA GLY A 38 -14.56 6.95 -2.43
C GLY A 38 -14.41 7.17 -0.92
N MET A 39 -14.52 8.41 -0.46
CA MET A 39 -14.41 8.83 0.93
C MET A 39 -15.79 8.91 1.59
N ILE A 40 -15.82 8.62 2.88
CA ILE A 40 -17.02 8.61 3.73
C ILE A 40 -16.77 9.49 4.95
N ALA A 41 -17.72 10.36 5.28
CA ALA A 41 -17.73 11.18 6.49
C ALA A 41 -18.18 10.32 7.69
N ILE A 42 -17.24 9.82 8.49
CA ILE A 42 -17.56 8.76 9.47
C ILE A 42 -18.29 9.27 10.71
N ASN A 43 -18.12 10.53 11.09
CA ASN A 43 -18.82 11.18 12.20
C ASN A 43 -20.24 11.67 11.84
N THR A 44 -20.85 11.08 10.81
CA THR A 44 -22.19 11.43 10.32
C THR A 44 -23.20 10.27 10.44
N PHE A 45 -22.77 9.12 10.98
CA PHE A 45 -23.59 7.93 11.15
C PHE A 45 -24.19 7.77 12.55
N HIS A 46 -23.55 8.37 13.55
CA HIS A 46 -23.99 8.29 14.94
C HIS A 46 -24.70 9.59 15.35
N ASP A 47 -25.90 9.48 15.93
CA ASP A 47 -26.77 10.64 16.23
C ASP A 47 -26.45 11.33 17.56
N LYS A 48 -25.85 10.58 18.50
CA LYS A 48 -25.39 11.16 19.78
C LYS A 48 -24.25 12.13 19.51
N HIS A 49 -24.36 13.36 20.02
CA HIS A 49 -23.28 14.36 20.02
C HIS A 49 -22.79 14.82 18.63
N ARG A 50 -23.74 14.99 17.69
CA ARG A 50 -23.47 15.31 16.28
C ARG A 50 -22.78 16.65 16.00
N PHE A 51 -22.93 17.65 16.87
CA PHE A 51 -22.32 18.96 16.64
C PHE A 51 -20.86 18.95 17.10
N THR A 52 -20.01 19.62 16.33
CA THR A 52 -18.57 19.74 16.61
C THR A 52 -18.19 21.17 16.95
N TYR A 53 -19.13 22.11 16.80
CA TYR A 53 -18.94 23.51 17.11
C TYR A 53 -20.21 24.06 17.76
N SER A 54 -20.02 24.85 18.81
CA SER A 54 -21.08 25.58 19.50
C SER A 54 -20.68 27.05 19.62
N HIS A 55 -21.60 27.95 19.32
CA HIS A 55 -21.39 29.38 19.48
C HIS A 55 -22.71 30.08 19.81
N ALA A 56 -22.73 30.84 20.91
CA ALA A 56 -23.90 31.60 21.37
C ALA A 56 -25.22 30.77 21.35
N GLY A 57 -25.17 29.53 21.84
CA GLY A 57 -26.33 28.62 21.89
C GLY A 57 -26.71 27.97 20.55
N VAL A 58 -25.98 28.26 19.46
CA VAL A 58 -26.19 27.62 18.16
C VAL A 58 -25.13 26.56 17.89
N ASN A 59 -25.58 25.36 17.55
CA ASN A 59 -24.73 24.20 17.31
C ASN A 59 -24.59 23.92 15.80
N SER A 60 -23.37 23.66 15.35
CA SER A 60 -23.03 23.28 13.97
C SER A 60 -22.12 22.06 13.92
N GLN A 61 -22.14 21.35 12.80
CA GLN A 61 -21.17 20.30 12.49
C GLN A 61 -20.25 20.79 11.37
N LEU A 62 -19.09 21.30 11.76
CA LEU A 62 -18.11 21.89 10.85
C LEU A 62 -16.91 20.98 10.62
N ASP A 63 -16.60 20.15 11.61
CA ASP A 63 -15.43 19.29 11.63
C ASP A 63 -15.83 17.89 11.20
N TYR A 64 -15.24 17.39 10.12
CA TYR A 64 -15.55 16.07 9.56
C TYR A 64 -14.30 15.19 9.55
N VAL A 65 -14.49 13.93 9.93
CA VAL A 65 -13.47 12.91 9.75
C VAL A 65 -13.84 12.11 8.50
N PHE A 66 -12.97 12.16 7.49
CA PHE A 66 -13.15 11.40 6.26
C PHE A 66 -12.23 10.19 6.25
N ALA A 67 -12.78 9.03 5.95
CA ALA A 67 -12.01 7.81 5.72
C ALA A 67 -12.48 7.17 4.40
N LYS A 68 -11.60 6.41 3.73
CA LYS A 68 -12.03 5.69 2.52
C LYS A 68 -13.16 4.74 2.90
N GLY A 69 -14.20 4.66 2.09
CA GLY A 69 -15.37 3.82 2.38
C GLY A 69 -15.00 2.37 2.62
N CYS A 70 -13.98 1.90 1.89
CA CYS A 70 -13.38 0.60 2.13
C CYS A 70 -12.84 0.49 3.57
N GLN A 71 -12.14 1.50 4.10
CA GLN A 71 -11.57 1.57 5.45
C GLN A 71 -12.58 1.79 6.57
N THR A 72 -13.84 2.08 6.25
CA THR A 72 -14.87 2.32 7.27
C THR A 72 -15.50 1.01 7.74
N THR A 73 -15.34 0.68 9.02
CA THR A 73 -16.06 -0.42 9.67
C THR A 73 -17.26 0.11 10.46
N GLY A 74 -18.04 -0.78 11.08
CA GLY A 74 -19.08 -0.38 12.03
C GLY A 74 -18.54 0.50 13.16
N LEU A 75 -17.33 0.18 13.68
CA LEU A 75 -16.67 0.98 14.73
C LEU A 75 -16.25 2.37 14.24
N SER A 76 -15.74 2.48 13.00
CA SER A 76 -15.39 3.79 12.44
C SER A 76 -16.61 4.70 12.32
N LYS A 77 -17.78 4.12 12.02
CA LYS A 77 -19.07 4.83 11.92
C LYS A 77 -19.68 5.18 13.29
N GLN A 78 -19.04 4.80 14.39
CA GLN A 78 -19.39 5.26 15.75
C GLN A 78 -18.61 6.53 16.14
N ALA A 79 -17.92 7.17 15.19
CA ALA A 79 -17.25 8.44 15.46
C ALA A 79 -18.24 9.53 15.89
N HIS A 80 -17.89 10.28 16.94
CA HIS A 80 -18.75 11.27 17.58
C HIS A 80 -17.93 12.37 18.29
N GLY A 81 -18.56 13.50 18.58
CA GLY A 81 -17.94 14.57 19.39
C GLY A 81 -17.86 14.20 20.87
N LEU A 82 -16.72 14.46 21.50
CA LEU A 82 -16.50 14.30 22.94
C LEU A 82 -16.82 15.61 23.69
N HIS A 83 -18.09 15.82 24.02
CA HIS A 83 -18.56 17.05 24.69
C HIS A 83 -18.12 17.14 26.16
N ASP A 84 -17.86 15.99 26.79
CA ASP A 84 -17.38 15.92 28.18
C ASP A 84 -15.84 15.93 28.24
N PHE A 85 -15.15 16.25 27.14
CA PHE A 85 -13.69 16.25 27.13
C PHE A 85 -13.15 17.39 28.00
N PRO A 86 -12.30 17.11 29.00
CA PRO A 86 -11.90 18.12 30.01
C PRO A 86 -11.03 19.26 29.45
N LEU A 87 -10.59 19.16 28.19
CA LEU A 87 -9.75 20.13 27.50
C LEU A 87 -10.47 20.72 26.27
N LEU A 88 -11.74 21.12 26.41
CA LEU A 88 -12.42 21.87 25.35
C LEU A 88 -11.70 23.20 25.10
N ALA A 89 -11.27 23.42 23.87
CA ALA A 89 -10.66 24.68 23.45
C ALA A 89 -11.77 25.73 23.22
N ALA A 90 -12.17 26.40 24.28
CA ALA A 90 -13.01 27.59 24.17
C ALA A 90 -12.18 28.74 23.60
N ARG A 91 -12.58 29.28 22.44
CA ARG A 91 -12.06 30.54 21.88
C ARG A 91 -13.17 31.58 21.92
N GLY A 92 -13.19 32.39 22.98
CA GLY A 92 -14.24 33.39 23.20
C GLY A 92 -15.61 32.71 23.39
N GLU A 93 -16.62 33.18 22.66
CA GLU A 93 -18.00 32.65 22.71
C GLU A 93 -18.21 31.37 21.87
N GLY A 94 -17.17 30.88 21.19
CA GLY A 94 -17.19 29.68 20.35
C GLY A 94 -16.35 28.55 20.93
N SER A 95 -16.87 27.33 20.89
CA SER A 95 -16.16 26.14 21.38
C SER A 95 -16.24 25.01 20.35
N HIS A 96 -15.07 24.50 19.97
CA HIS A 96 -14.92 23.28 19.18
C HIS A 96 -14.89 22.05 20.08
N VAL A 97 -15.49 20.98 19.59
CA VAL A 97 -15.61 19.71 20.29
C VAL A 97 -14.71 18.69 19.59
N PRO A 98 -13.72 18.10 20.28
CA PRO A 98 -12.88 17.06 19.72
C PRO A 98 -13.71 15.87 19.23
N ILE A 99 -13.32 15.29 18.10
CA ILE A 99 -13.99 14.12 17.54
C ILE A 99 -13.19 12.87 17.92
N PHE A 100 -13.87 11.90 18.53
CA PHE A 100 -13.33 10.57 18.71
C PHE A 100 -13.68 9.69 17.50
N ALA A 101 -12.69 8.99 16.96
CA ALA A 101 -12.89 8.04 15.87
C ALA A 101 -11.95 6.85 16.01
N GLN A 102 -12.46 5.65 15.72
CA GLN A 102 -11.66 4.43 15.67
C GLN A 102 -11.49 3.94 14.23
N LEU A 103 -10.24 3.87 13.79
CA LEU A 103 -9.88 3.37 12.47
C LEU A 103 -9.07 2.07 12.58
N PRO A 104 -9.35 1.07 11.75
CA PRO A 104 -8.59 -0.18 11.76
C PRO A 104 -7.14 0.07 11.33
N LYS A 105 -6.18 -0.25 12.22
CA LYS A 105 -4.72 -0.13 11.97
C LYS A 105 -4.24 -1.00 10.81
N HIS A 106 -4.82 -2.20 10.66
CA HIS A 106 -4.45 -3.15 9.62
C HIS A 106 -5.53 -3.18 8.54
N TRP A 107 -5.35 -2.32 7.54
CA TRP A 107 -6.22 -2.29 6.37
C TRP A 107 -5.97 -3.54 5.51
N ARG A 108 -6.82 -4.56 5.66
CA ARG A 108 -6.97 -5.60 4.63
C ARG A 108 -7.92 -5.04 3.59
N ILE A 109 -7.38 -4.73 2.41
CA ILE A 109 -8.18 -4.51 1.22
C ILE A 109 -9.16 -5.70 1.14
N TRP A 110 -10.44 -5.45 0.92
CA TRP A 110 -11.51 -6.45 0.68
C TRP A 110 -12.15 -7.12 1.91
N LYS A 111 -13.19 -6.49 2.50
CA LYS A 111 -14.38 -7.22 2.99
C LYS A 111 -15.64 -6.35 2.89
N TYR A 112 -16.25 -6.29 1.71
CA TYR A 112 -17.70 -6.18 1.62
C TYR A 112 -18.24 -7.59 1.41
N GLY A 113 -19.16 -8.00 2.29
CA GLY A 113 -19.77 -9.33 2.29
C GLY A 113 -19.08 -10.30 3.23
N ALA A 114 -19.86 -10.88 4.14
CA ALA A 114 -19.50 -12.05 4.92
C ALA A 114 -19.23 -13.23 3.97
N GLY A 115 -18.02 -13.31 3.45
CA GLY A 115 -17.47 -14.48 2.77
C GLY A 115 -16.33 -15.03 3.61
N MET A 116 -16.38 -16.33 3.85
CA MET A 116 -15.46 -17.16 4.62
C MET A 116 -14.01 -16.67 4.64
N ALA A 117 -13.34 -16.90 5.77
CA ALA A 117 -11.91 -16.71 5.93
C ALA A 117 -11.14 -17.30 4.73
N ARG A 118 -10.66 -16.42 3.85
CA ARG A 118 -9.87 -16.82 2.68
C ARG A 118 -8.49 -17.21 3.17
N SER A 119 -8.08 -18.45 2.93
CA SER A 119 -6.70 -18.88 3.12
C SER A 119 -5.81 -18.16 2.09
N HIS A 120 -5.19 -17.07 2.53
CA HIS A 120 -4.19 -16.37 1.75
C HIS A 120 -2.85 -17.07 1.93
N GLY A 121 -2.56 -17.97 1.00
CA GLY A 121 -1.33 -18.74 0.94
C GLY A 121 -1.64 -19.98 0.13
N SER A 122 -1.34 -19.90 -1.18
CA SER A 122 -1.39 -20.96 -2.19
C SER A 122 -1.99 -22.29 -1.70
N LYS A 123 -3.13 -22.74 -2.24
CA LYS A 123 -3.61 -24.11 -2.00
C LYS A 123 -2.47 -25.13 -2.15
N ALA A 124 -1.52 -24.90 -3.06
CA ALA A 124 -0.32 -25.71 -3.20
C ALA A 124 0.70 -25.57 -2.06
N VAL A 125 0.89 -24.39 -1.45
CA VAL A 125 1.73 -24.24 -0.24
C VAL A 125 1.03 -24.83 0.98
N SER A 126 -0.26 -24.57 1.20
CA SER A 126 -1.00 -25.22 2.29
C SER A 126 -1.05 -26.74 2.12
N GLN A 127 -1.24 -27.24 0.90
CA GLN A 127 -1.23 -28.67 0.59
C GLN A 127 0.18 -29.27 0.72
N TYR A 128 1.22 -28.55 0.29
CA TYR A 128 2.61 -28.95 0.50
C TYR A 128 2.95 -29.02 1.99
N LEU A 129 2.55 -28.01 2.77
CA LEU A 129 2.77 -27.97 4.22
C LEU A 129 2.00 -29.07 4.94
N LEU A 130 0.78 -29.39 4.51
CA LEU A 130 0.03 -30.54 5.02
C LEU A 130 0.73 -31.86 4.68
N GLN A 131 1.29 -31.97 3.48
CA GLN A 131 1.96 -33.19 3.02
C GLN A 131 3.34 -33.40 3.68
N HIS A 132 4.02 -32.33 4.07
CA HIS A 132 5.36 -32.35 4.67
C HIS A 132 5.35 -31.83 6.13
N GLN A 133 4.21 -31.91 6.80
CA GLN A 133 4.04 -31.42 8.17
C GLN A 133 4.99 -32.16 9.12
N GLN A 134 5.14 -33.47 8.94
CA GLN A 134 5.97 -34.30 9.79
C GLN A 134 7.45 -33.90 9.70
N ASP A 135 7.95 -33.67 8.49
CA ASP A 135 9.33 -33.25 8.25
C ASP A 135 9.60 -31.90 8.92
N LEU A 136 8.69 -30.95 8.80
CA LEU A 136 8.83 -29.62 9.42
C LEU A 136 8.86 -29.72 10.95
N MET A 137 7.99 -30.56 11.54
CA MET A 137 8.01 -30.83 12.98
C MET A 137 9.33 -31.46 13.43
N THR A 138 9.88 -32.41 12.66
CA THR A 138 11.19 -33.01 12.96
C THR A 138 12.32 -31.99 12.91
N HIS A 139 12.35 -31.12 11.90
CA HIS A 139 13.37 -30.06 11.82
C HIS A 139 13.26 -29.05 12.97
N VAL A 140 12.05 -28.65 13.35
CA VAL A 140 11.84 -27.76 14.51
C VAL A 140 12.28 -28.44 15.81
N GLN A 141 11.98 -29.73 15.97
CA GLN A 141 12.39 -30.50 17.15
C GLN A 141 13.90 -30.72 17.24
N GLN A 142 14.59 -30.84 16.10
CA GLN A 142 16.05 -30.93 16.04
C GLN A 142 16.75 -29.59 16.27
N ALA A 143 16.14 -28.48 15.84
CA ALA A 143 16.70 -27.14 15.99
C ALA A 143 16.44 -26.52 17.38
N LEU A 144 15.45 -26.99 18.13
CA LEU A 144 15.13 -26.49 19.47
C LEU A 144 16.09 -27.09 20.53
N PRO A 145 16.93 -26.28 21.19
CA PRO A 145 17.68 -26.75 22.34
C PRO A 145 16.72 -27.00 23.52
N GLN A 146 16.82 -28.17 24.16
CA GLN A 146 16.08 -28.47 25.40
C GLN A 146 17.01 -28.45 26.62
N PRO A 147 16.69 -27.70 27.69
CA PRO A 147 15.49 -26.87 27.88
C PRO A 147 15.60 -25.49 27.20
N VAL A 148 14.46 -25.00 26.68
CA VAL A 148 14.33 -23.66 26.12
C VAL A 148 14.28 -22.65 27.26
N THR A 149 15.23 -21.71 27.28
CA THR A 149 15.39 -20.71 28.36
C THR A 149 15.06 -19.28 27.92
N SER A 150 14.99 -19.01 26.62
CA SER A 150 14.72 -17.67 26.08
C SER A 150 13.92 -17.69 24.79
N MET A 151 13.09 -16.67 24.58
CA MET A 151 12.30 -16.48 23.35
C MET A 151 13.19 -16.33 22.11
N MET A 152 14.41 -15.80 22.26
CA MET A 152 15.40 -15.74 21.17
C MET A 152 15.82 -17.12 20.66
N GLN A 153 15.86 -18.15 21.53
CA GLN A 153 16.23 -19.51 21.12
C GLN A 153 15.12 -20.16 20.29
N ILE A 154 13.86 -19.78 20.53
CA ILE A 154 12.72 -20.23 19.74
C ILE A 154 12.78 -19.59 18.35
N ASP A 155 13.01 -18.28 18.26
CA ASP A 155 13.12 -17.58 16.98
C ASP A 155 14.29 -18.11 16.14
N GLN A 156 15.44 -18.37 16.78
CA GLN A 156 16.60 -18.96 16.11
C GLN A 156 16.32 -20.39 15.61
N ALA A 157 15.69 -21.23 16.43
CA ALA A 157 15.32 -22.60 16.03
C ALA A 157 14.30 -22.62 14.89
N LEU A 158 13.32 -21.69 14.90
CA LEU A 158 12.36 -21.54 13.81
C LEU A 158 13.05 -21.08 12.51
N LEU A 159 14.04 -20.19 12.60
CA LEU A 159 14.81 -19.73 11.44
C LEU A 159 15.65 -20.86 10.84
N GLU A 160 16.30 -21.67 11.68
CA GLU A 160 17.09 -22.84 11.24
C GLU A 160 16.22 -23.93 10.61
N ALA A 161 15.07 -24.23 11.24
CA ALA A 161 14.10 -25.16 10.68
C ALA A 161 13.53 -24.66 9.34
N GLN A 162 13.29 -23.36 9.21
CA GLN A 162 12.88 -22.75 7.94
C GLN A 162 13.98 -22.89 6.87
N GLN A 163 15.24 -22.63 7.22
CA GLN A 163 16.36 -22.75 6.29
C GLN A 163 16.53 -24.20 5.80
N ALA A 164 16.49 -25.18 6.71
CA ALA A 164 16.54 -26.60 6.39
C ALA A 164 15.36 -27.03 5.49
N ALA A 165 14.15 -26.56 5.79
CA ALA A 165 12.98 -26.80 4.95
C ALA A 165 13.09 -26.15 3.56
N THR A 166 13.64 -24.94 3.46
CA THR A 166 13.82 -24.28 2.16
C THR A 166 14.91 -24.93 1.30
N ALA A 167 15.93 -25.54 1.91
CA ALA A 167 16.97 -26.27 1.21
C ALA A 167 16.46 -27.59 0.62
N SER A 168 15.49 -28.24 1.27
CA SER A 168 14.83 -29.45 0.78
C SER A 168 13.68 -29.18 -0.20
N MET A 169 13.16 -27.96 -0.25
CA MET A 169 12.16 -27.60 -1.26
C MET A 169 12.82 -27.46 -2.65
N PRO A 170 12.24 -28.05 -3.71
CA PRO A 170 12.60 -27.70 -5.08
C PRO A 170 12.05 -26.30 -5.36
N ILE A 171 12.77 -25.26 -4.95
CA ILE A 171 12.49 -23.90 -5.39
C ILE A 171 12.87 -23.83 -6.87
N THR A 172 11.94 -24.25 -7.73
CA THR A 172 12.01 -23.90 -9.14
C THR A 172 11.84 -22.40 -9.22
N ASN A 173 12.95 -21.67 -9.29
CA ASN A 173 12.95 -20.29 -9.72
C ASN A 173 12.30 -20.27 -11.09
N TYR A 174 11.00 -19.95 -11.15
CA TYR A 174 10.27 -19.79 -12.41
C TYR A 174 10.82 -18.53 -13.09
N SER A 175 11.96 -18.68 -13.76
CA SER A 175 12.44 -17.73 -14.74
C SER A 175 11.48 -17.84 -15.91
N ALA A 176 10.48 -16.96 -15.94
CA ALA A 176 9.54 -16.90 -17.05
C ALA A 176 10.34 -16.80 -18.35
N SER A 177 10.27 -17.86 -19.18
CA SER A 177 11.07 -17.96 -20.41
C SER A 177 10.89 -16.69 -21.23
N LYS A 178 11.98 -15.95 -21.42
CA LYS A 178 11.95 -14.66 -22.08
C LYS A 178 11.70 -14.89 -23.58
N PRO A 179 11.00 -14.00 -24.31
CA PRO A 179 10.58 -14.28 -25.70
C PRO A 179 11.70 -14.61 -26.69
N TRP A 180 12.96 -14.28 -26.39
CA TRP A 180 14.13 -14.63 -27.22
C TRP A 180 14.76 -15.99 -26.87
N GLN A 181 14.25 -16.65 -25.83
CA GLN A 181 14.60 -18.03 -25.46
C GLN A 181 13.75 -19.06 -26.22
N ASP A 182 12.83 -18.59 -27.09
CA ASP A 182 12.15 -19.43 -28.06
C ASP A 182 13.16 -20.10 -29.00
N GLU A 183 13.07 -21.41 -29.13
CA GLU A 183 14.07 -22.26 -29.78
C GLU A 183 14.19 -21.94 -31.27
N GLU A 184 13.07 -21.64 -31.93
CA GLU A 184 13.06 -21.24 -33.34
C GLU A 184 13.80 -19.91 -33.57
N LEU A 185 13.60 -18.93 -32.68
CA LEU A 185 14.28 -17.64 -32.72
C LEU A 185 15.78 -17.76 -32.47
N ARG A 186 16.20 -18.66 -31.56
CA ARG A 186 17.62 -18.96 -31.34
C ARG A 186 18.27 -19.53 -32.59
N GLY A 187 17.59 -20.45 -33.28
CA GLY A 187 18.07 -21.00 -34.56
C GLY A 187 18.20 -19.95 -35.66
N VAL A 188 17.26 -19.00 -35.77
CA VAL A 188 17.34 -17.88 -36.73
C VAL A 188 18.47 -16.91 -36.38
N LEU A 189 18.61 -16.54 -35.10
CA LEU A 189 19.68 -15.65 -34.63
C LEU A 189 21.07 -16.26 -34.83
N SER A 190 21.24 -17.56 -34.51
CA SER A 190 22.50 -18.27 -34.73
C SER A 190 22.93 -18.23 -36.21
N ARG A 191 21.99 -18.46 -37.14
CA ARG A 191 22.22 -18.31 -38.58
C ARG A 191 22.56 -16.88 -39.00
N ALA A 192 21.88 -15.88 -38.43
CA ALA A 192 22.20 -14.47 -38.69
C ALA A 192 23.65 -14.16 -38.30
N TRP A 193 24.05 -14.51 -37.08
CA TRP A 193 25.42 -14.29 -36.60
C TRP A 193 26.46 -15.12 -37.35
N LYS A 194 26.10 -16.30 -37.87
CA LYS A 194 26.97 -17.08 -38.78
C LYS A 194 27.27 -16.29 -40.06
N HIS A 195 26.28 -15.66 -40.68
CA HIS A 195 26.50 -14.81 -41.86
C HIS A 195 27.33 -13.57 -41.56
N LEU A 196 27.13 -12.92 -40.41
CA LEU A 196 27.97 -11.78 -40.03
C LEU A 196 29.43 -12.20 -39.83
N ARG A 197 29.67 -13.37 -39.24
CA ARG A 197 31.04 -13.93 -39.11
C ARG A 197 31.64 -14.24 -40.47
N GLN A 198 30.89 -14.86 -41.37
CA GLN A 198 31.33 -15.15 -42.74
C GLN A 198 31.65 -13.88 -43.56
N ALA A 199 30.88 -12.81 -43.38
CA ALA A 199 31.17 -11.52 -44.01
C ALA A 199 32.49 -10.91 -43.49
N ARG A 200 32.81 -11.10 -42.21
CA ARG A 200 34.03 -10.57 -41.57
C ARG A 200 35.28 -11.40 -41.85
N THR A 201 35.13 -12.69 -42.19
CA THR A 201 36.26 -13.58 -42.53
C THR A 201 36.77 -13.36 -43.96
N ASN A 202 35.99 -12.70 -44.83
CA ASN A 202 36.42 -12.35 -46.18
C ASN A 202 37.47 -11.23 -46.13
N ARG A 203 38.75 -11.61 -46.07
CA ARG A 203 39.90 -10.68 -46.03
C ARG A 203 40.56 -10.43 -47.39
N THR A 204 40.20 -11.23 -48.41
CA THR A 204 40.76 -11.08 -49.76
C THR A 204 40.08 -9.91 -50.47
N LYS A 205 40.84 -9.11 -51.23
CA LYS A 205 40.34 -7.93 -51.98
C LYS A 205 39.98 -8.28 -53.43
N THR A 206 39.31 -9.40 -53.65
CA THR A 206 38.81 -9.76 -54.99
C THR A 206 37.37 -9.28 -55.17
N LEU A 207 36.94 -9.02 -56.40
CA LEU A 207 35.54 -8.63 -56.65
C LEU A 207 34.56 -9.72 -56.17
N GLY A 208 34.91 -11.00 -56.37
CA GLY A 208 34.10 -12.13 -55.89
C GLY A 208 33.97 -12.19 -54.36
N SER A 209 35.02 -11.86 -53.60
CA SER A 209 34.94 -11.83 -52.13
C SER A 209 34.15 -10.63 -51.61
N LEU A 210 34.18 -9.49 -52.32
CA LEU A 210 33.34 -8.32 -52.07
C LEU A 210 31.86 -8.64 -52.25
N PHE A 211 31.47 -9.25 -53.38
CA PHE A 211 30.09 -9.68 -53.61
C PHE A 211 29.66 -10.79 -52.64
N GLY A 212 30.56 -11.71 -52.28
CA GLY A 212 30.32 -12.73 -51.26
C GLY A 212 30.07 -12.12 -49.86
N ALA A 213 30.88 -11.14 -49.46
CA ALA A 213 30.70 -10.42 -48.20
C ALA A 213 29.40 -9.62 -48.20
N TRP A 214 29.10 -8.92 -49.30
CA TRP A 214 27.86 -8.17 -49.47
C TRP A 214 26.63 -9.08 -49.37
N ARG A 215 26.65 -10.25 -50.01
CA ARG A 215 25.58 -11.26 -49.89
C ARG A 215 25.36 -11.70 -48.45
N HIS A 216 26.44 -11.96 -47.70
CA HIS A 216 26.35 -12.34 -46.30
C HIS A 216 25.81 -11.21 -45.40
N VAL A 217 26.21 -9.96 -45.64
CA VAL A 217 25.64 -8.80 -44.94
C VAL A 217 24.16 -8.62 -45.26
N ALA A 218 23.77 -8.72 -46.53
CA ALA A 218 22.36 -8.64 -46.94
C ALA A 218 21.51 -9.76 -46.31
N GLN A 219 22.02 -10.99 -46.26
CA GLN A 219 21.36 -12.11 -45.58
C GLN A 219 21.24 -11.88 -44.07
N PHE A 220 22.29 -11.36 -43.41
CA PHE A 220 22.23 -10.98 -42.00
C PHE A 220 21.13 -9.94 -41.74
N LEU A 221 21.08 -8.86 -42.52
CA LEU A 221 20.07 -7.80 -42.34
C LEU A 221 18.65 -8.34 -42.51
N ARG A 222 18.41 -9.19 -43.52
CA ARG A 222 17.11 -9.86 -43.72
C ARG A 222 16.72 -10.71 -42.50
N LEU A 223 17.65 -11.53 -41.99
CA LEU A 223 17.39 -12.39 -40.83
C LEU A 223 17.16 -11.58 -39.53
N ILE A 224 17.82 -10.44 -39.36
CA ILE A 224 17.56 -9.55 -38.22
C ILE A 224 16.17 -8.91 -38.34
N GLN A 225 15.76 -8.49 -39.54
CA GLN A 225 14.42 -7.95 -39.76
C GLN A 225 13.31 -8.97 -39.48
N THR A 226 13.48 -10.22 -39.94
CA THR A 226 12.50 -11.29 -39.64
C THR A 226 12.46 -11.61 -38.15
N THR A 227 13.60 -11.69 -37.49
CA THR A 227 13.70 -11.89 -36.03
C THR A 227 12.97 -10.77 -35.27
N ARG A 228 13.16 -9.50 -35.66
CA ARG A 228 12.46 -8.36 -35.04
C ARG A 228 10.95 -8.46 -35.18
N LYS A 229 10.45 -8.85 -36.36
CA LYS A 229 9.02 -9.09 -36.60
C LYS A 229 8.48 -10.25 -35.75
N ALA A 230 9.21 -11.36 -35.69
CA ALA A 230 8.85 -12.53 -34.88
C ALA A 230 8.82 -12.19 -33.38
N CYS A 231 9.82 -11.48 -32.86
CA CYS A 231 9.84 -11.01 -31.47
C CYS A 231 8.64 -10.10 -31.13
N ARG A 232 8.25 -9.20 -32.04
CA ARG A 232 7.06 -8.36 -31.84
C ARG A 232 5.78 -9.20 -31.80
N ARG A 233 5.66 -10.18 -32.71
CA ARG A 233 4.53 -11.12 -32.74
C ARG A 233 4.42 -11.93 -31.44
N LEU A 234 5.53 -12.51 -30.98
CA LEU A 234 5.54 -13.30 -29.74
C LEU A 234 5.21 -12.47 -28.50
N ARG A 235 5.73 -11.23 -28.39
CA ARG A 235 5.36 -10.34 -27.29
C ARG A 235 3.87 -10.04 -27.28
N ARG A 236 3.27 -9.81 -28.46
CA ARG A 236 1.82 -9.61 -28.59
C ARG A 236 1.03 -10.86 -28.21
N GLN A 237 1.44 -12.03 -28.69
CA GLN A 237 0.81 -13.30 -28.35
C GLN A 237 0.85 -13.56 -26.84
N LYS A 238 2.01 -13.38 -26.21
CA LYS A 238 2.15 -13.52 -24.75
C LYS A 238 1.24 -12.57 -23.97
N LEU A 239 1.08 -11.34 -24.44
CA LEU A 239 0.15 -10.39 -23.84
C LEU A 239 -1.30 -10.87 -23.99
N LEU A 240 -1.69 -11.38 -25.17
CA LEU A 240 -3.02 -11.94 -25.40
C LEU A 240 -3.28 -13.16 -24.52
N ASP A 241 -2.32 -14.07 -24.37
CA ASP A 241 -2.46 -15.25 -23.51
C ASP A 241 -2.67 -14.85 -22.05
N VAL A 242 -1.96 -13.81 -21.61
CA VAL A 242 -2.12 -13.23 -20.27
C VAL A 242 -3.49 -12.56 -20.11
N LEU A 243 -3.98 -11.84 -21.11
CA LEU A 243 -5.32 -11.25 -21.07
C LEU A 243 -6.41 -12.32 -21.05
N ASN A 244 -6.25 -13.40 -21.82
CA ASN A 244 -7.19 -14.53 -21.83
C ASN A 244 -7.23 -15.24 -20.48
N THR A 245 -6.08 -15.40 -19.81
CA THR A 245 -6.02 -15.96 -18.45
C THR A 245 -6.65 -15.01 -17.43
N VAL A 246 -6.44 -13.70 -17.54
CA VAL A 246 -7.15 -12.72 -16.68
C VAL A 246 -8.66 -12.81 -16.89
N GLN A 247 -9.10 -12.88 -18.14
CA GLN A 247 -10.52 -12.95 -18.48
C GLN A 247 -11.17 -14.24 -17.96
N SER A 248 -10.50 -15.39 -18.08
CA SER A 248 -11.03 -16.65 -17.56
C SER A 248 -11.13 -16.67 -16.03
N GLU A 249 -10.16 -16.10 -15.32
CA GLU A 249 -10.21 -15.96 -13.85
C GLU A 249 -11.27 -14.93 -13.40
N ALA A 250 -11.47 -13.85 -14.17
CA ALA A 250 -12.53 -12.88 -13.95
C ALA A 250 -13.93 -13.51 -14.14
N HIS A 251 -14.12 -14.35 -15.16
CA HIS A 251 -15.37 -15.08 -15.39
C HIS A 251 -15.69 -16.06 -14.25
N LYS A 252 -14.67 -16.66 -13.61
CA LYS A 252 -14.82 -17.50 -12.41
C LYS A 252 -15.11 -16.69 -11.14
N GLN A 253 -15.21 -15.36 -11.23
CA GLN A 253 -15.32 -14.43 -10.10
C GLN A 253 -14.14 -14.54 -9.10
N ASP A 254 -12.99 -15.11 -9.51
CA ASP A 254 -11.78 -15.16 -8.70
C ASP A 254 -10.93 -13.91 -8.94
N MET A 255 -11.31 -12.83 -8.25
CA MET A 255 -10.57 -11.57 -8.28
C MET A 255 -9.13 -11.72 -7.75
N CYS A 256 -8.84 -12.70 -6.89
CA CYS A 256 -7.48 -12.91 -6.41
C CYS A 256 -6.57 -13.47 -7.51
N GLY A 257 -7.09 -14.36 -8.37
CA GLY A 257 -6.40 -14.83 -9.57
C GLY A 257 -6.05 -13.68 -10.50
N VAL A 258 -7.01 -12.79 -10.77
CA VAL A 258 -6.81 -11.57 -11.57
C VAL A 258 -5.71 -10.69 -10.98
N PHE A 259 -5.75 -10.38 -9.68
CA PHE A 259 -4.73 -9.54 -9.04
C PHE A 259 -3.34 -10.16 -9.07
N LYS A 260 -3.19 -11.48 -8.89
CA LYS A 260 -1.89 -12.16 -9.02
C LYS A 260 -1.32 -12.03 -10.42
N ILE A 261 -2.17 -12.09 -11.45
CA ILE A 261 -1.74 -11.92 -12.83
C ILE A 261 -1.34 -10.46 -13.08
N VAL A 262 -2.13 -9.49 -12.61
CA VAL A 262 -1.81 -8.06 -12.71
C VAL A 262 -0.50 -7.71 -11.99
N ASP A 263 -0.31 -8.18 -10.76
CA ASP A 263 0.90 -7.93 -9.98
C ASP A 263 2.13 -8.63 -10.59
N ARG A 264 1.94 -9.73 -11.33
CA ARG A 264 3.01 -10.35 -12.12
C ARG A 264 3.43 -9.52 -13.34
N ILE A 265 2.47 -8.89 -14.03
CA ILE A 265 2.74 -8.09 -15.24
C ILE A 265 3.26 -6.70 -14.88
N ALA A 266 2.66 -6.09 -13.87
CA ALA A 266 2.93 -4.75 -13.40
C ALA A 266 3.16 -4.81 -11.88
N PRO A 267 4.27 -5.43 -11.44
CA PRO A 267 4.59 -5.48 -10.02
C PRO A 267 4.64 -4.05 -9.49
N LYS A 268 3.98 -3.84 -8.36
CA LYS A 268 3.95 -2.53 -7.72
C LYS A 268 5.39 -2.11 -7.42
N ARG A 269 5.95 -1.23 -8.25
CA ARG A 269 7.31 -0.71 -8.02
C ARG A 269 7.31 -0.02 -6.66
N ASN A 270 8.27 -0.37 -5.81
CA ASN A 270 8.52 0.39 -4.59
C ASN A 270 8.69 1.86 -5.01
N ARG A 271 7.82 2.73 -4.49
CA ARG A 271 7.97 4.17 -4.74
C ARG A 271 9.30 4.55 -4.12
N THR A 272 10.24 5.00 -4.95
CA THR A 272 11.48 5.60 -4.47
C THR A 272 11.08 6.73 -3.53
N ARG A 273 11.64 6.74 -2.30
CA ARG A 273 11.38 7.82 -1.34
C ARG A 273 11.81 9.12 -2.01
N PRO A 274 10.93 10.14 -2.12
CA PRO A 274 11.37 11.44 -2.61
C PRO A 274 12.46 11.95 -1.67
N GLN A 275 13.61 12.31 -2.25
CA GLN A 275 14.76 12.88 -1.54
C GLN A 275 14.95 14.32 -1.99
N PHE A 276 15.29 15.21 -1.06
CA PHE A 276 15.61 16.59 -1.37
C PHE A 276 16.96 16.67 -2.08
N ARG A 277 17.12 17.71 -2.90
CA ARG A 277 18.39 18.02 -3.56
C ARG A 277 18.95 19.29 -2.98
N SER A 278 20.26 19.29 -2.77
CA SER A 278 21.04 20.47 -2.43
C SER A 278 20.92 21.54 -3.52
N GLN A 279 21.30 22.76 -3.17
CA GLN A 279 21.34 23.87 -4.14
C GLN A 279 22.34 23.61 -5.28
N SER A 280 23.32 22.72 -5.09
CA SER A 280 24.25 22.26 -6.13
C SER A 280 23.72 21.07 -6.96
N GLY A 281 22.50 20.60 -6.66
CA GLY A 281 21.82 19.53 -7.40
C GLY A 281 22.15 18.10 -6.93
N THR A 282 23.02 17.94 -5.93
CA THR A 282 23.32 16.64 -5.31
C THR A 282 22.15 16.18 -4.44
N VAL A 283 21.97 14.86 -4.31
CA VAL A 283 20.93 14.31 -3.41
C VAL A 283 21.37 14.52 -1.97
N MET A 284 20.50 15.09 -1.14
CA MET A 284 20.78 15.36 0.28
C MET A 284 20.82 14.06 1.08
N ASP A 285 21.70 14.01 2.08
CA ASP A 285 21.67 12.96 3.09
C ASP A 285 20.48 13.14 4.04
N VAL A 286 20.06 12.08 4.72
CA VAL A 286 18.91 12.07 5.65
C VAL A 286 19.05 13.17 6.72
N SER A 287 20.27 13.37 7.22
CA SER A 287 20.56 14.40 8.24
C SER A 287 20.41 15.82 7.69
N GLU A 288 20.77 16.03 6.42
CA GLU A 288 20.66 17.33 5.75
C GLU A 288 19.19 17.65 5.44
N GLU A 289 18.42 16.65 5.00
CA GLU A 289 16.97 16.77 4.78
C GLU A 289 16.23 17.20 6.05
N ASP A 290 16.56 16.58 7.19
CA ASP A 290 15.95 16.89 8.48
C ASP A 290 16.23 18.32 8.92
N ASN A 291 17.46 18.81 8.72
CA ASN A 291 17.82 20.19 9.03
C ASN A 291 17.09 21.21 8.17
N VAL A 292 16.95 20.92 6.87
CA VAL A 292 16.21 21.78 5.94
C VAL A 292 14.72 21.81 6.30
N ASN A 293 14.13 20.65 6.60
CA ASN A 293 12.75 20.56 7.06
C ASN A 293 12.55 21.30 8.38
N ALA A 294 13.42 21.11 9.36
CA ALA A 294 13.34 21.80 10.65
C ALA A 294 13.44 23.33 10.49
N GLY A 295 14.33 23.81 9.62
CA GLY A 295 14.44 25.24 9.29
C GLY A 295 13.16 25.78 8.65
N PHE A 296 12.61 25.05 7.67
CA PHE A 296 11.34 25.42 7.03
C PHE A 296 10.18 25.46 8.02
N LEU A 297 10.04 24.44 8.87
CA LEU A 297 8.98 24.38 9.88
C LEU A 297 9.14 25.51 10.91
N ARG A 298 10.37 25.83 11.34
CA ARG A 298 10.62 26.98 12.21
C ARG A 298 10.21 28.29 11.57
N GLN A 299 10.46 28.48 10.28
CA GLN A 299 10.00 29.68 9.56
C GLN A 299 8.48 29.71 9.41
N LEU A 300 7.87 28.56 9.10
CA LEU A 300 6.42 28.44 8.91
C LEU A 300 5.64 28.68 10.21
N TYR A 301 6.17 28.23 11.34
CA TYR A 301 5.57 28.37 12.67
C TYR A 301 6.23 29.45 13.53
N ALA A 302 7.10 30.28 12.95
CA ALA A 302 7.58 31.50 13.59
C ALA A 302 6.40 32.48 13.65
N SER A 303 5.59 32.36 14.69
CA SER A 303 4.63 33.40 15.07
C SER A 303 5.42 34.62 15.51
N SER A 304 5.02 35.80 15.05
CA SER A 304 5.49 37.07 15.64
C SER A 304 5.17 37.04 17.13
N GLU A 305 6.17 37.29 17.98
CA GLU A 305 6.13 37.25 19.45
C GLU A 305 5.08 38.20 20.10
N THR A 306 4.21 38.84 19.32
CA THR A 306 3.19 39.77 19.78
C THR A 306 1.90 39.11 20.27
N ASP A 307 1.67 37.82 20.02
CA ASP A 307 0.55 37.08 20.60
C ASP A 307 1.01 36.25 21.80
N CYS A 308 1.47 36.95 22.86
CA CYS A 308 1.70 36.37 24.17
C CYS A 308 0.39 35.83 24.76
N VAL A 309 0.09 34.57 24.48
CA VAL A 309 -0.87 33.79 25.25
C VAL A 309 -0.26 33.59 26.63
N VAL A 310 -0.91 34.18 27.64
CA VAL A 310 -0.67 33.96 29.07
C VAL A 310 -0.36 32.47 29.29
N PRO A 311 0.75 32.10 29.98
CA PRO A 311 1.02 30.70 30.26
C PRO A 311 -0.21 30.12 30.97
N PRO A 312 -0.78 28.99 30.49
CA PRO A 312 -1.94 28.41 31.14
C PRO A 312 -1.59 28.16 32.61
N PRO A 313 -2.51 28.45 33.55
CA PRO A 313 -2.27 28.19 34.95
C PRO A 313 -1.83 26.74 35.11
N VAL A 314 -0.81 26.52 35.94
CA VAL A 314 -0.28 25.19 36.26
C VAL A 314 -1.48 24.31 36.62
N LEU A 315 -1.81 23.38 35.73
CA LEU A 315 -2.89 22.44 35.96
C LEU A 315 -2.49 21.61 37.17
N GLN A 316 -3.14 21.86 38.31
CA GLN A 316 -3.10 20.96 39.45
C GLN A 316 -3.71 19.66 38.98
N CYS A 317 -2.87 18.72 38.54
CA CYS A 317 -3.29 17.37 38.22
C CYS A 317 -3.93 16.79 39.49
N PRO A 318 -5.24 16.50 39.51
CA PRO A 318 -5.89 15.96 40.69
C PRO A 318 -5.45 14.53 40.99
N LEU A 319 -4.71 13.92 40.06
CA LEU A 319 -4.17 12.57 40.18
C LEU A 319 -2.73 12.64 40.69
N THR A 320 -2.54 12.14 41.90
CA THR A 320 -1.20 11.91 42.44
C THR A 320 -0.56 10.70 41.75
N ARG A 321 0.78 10.72 41.65
CA ARG A 321 1.56 9.62 41.05
C ARG A 321 1.23 8.24 41.65
N GLN A 322 0.85 8.22 42.93
CA GLN A 322 0.44 7.00 43.63
C GLN A 322 -0.88 6.44 43.10
N GLU A 323 -1.91 7.28 42.88
CA GLU A 323 -3.22 6.82 42.37
C GLU A 323 -3.12 6.20 40.98
N VAL A 324 -2.21 6.71 40.14
CA VAL A 324 -1.93 6.14 38.81
C VAL A 324 -1.29 4.75 38.92
N LEU A 325 -0.36 4.57 39.84
CA LEU A 325 0.29 3.27 40.07
C LEU A 325 -0.68 2.24 40.64
N THR A 326 -1.50 2.62 41.62
CA THR A 326 -2.53 1.74 42.18
C THR A 326 -3.58 1.35 41.14
N SER A 327 -3.94 2.26 40.25
CA SER A 327 -4.88 1.99 39.15
C SER A 327 -4.28 1.05 38.10
N LEU A 328 -2.98 1.15 37.81
CA LEU A 328 -2.28 0.25 36.89
C LEU A 328 -2.13 -1.17 37.46
N GLU A 329 -1.90 -1.29 38.77
CA GLU A 329 -1.85 -2.59 39.47
C GLU A 329 -3.22 -3.26 39.57
N ALA A 330 -4.30 -2.46 39.61
CA ALA A 330 -5.68 -2.95 39.66
C ALA A 330 -6.23 -3.42 38.31
N ILE A 331 -5.49 -3.26 37.19
CA ILE A 331 -5.92 -3.77 35.88
C ILE A 331 -5.71 -5.30 35.88
N PRO A 332 -6.77 -6.12 35.83
CA PRO A 332 -6.61 -7.56 35.79
C PRO A 332 -5.91 -7.96 34.49
N CYS A 333 -4.71 -8.53 34.63
CA CYS A 333 -4.02 -9.26 33.56
C CYS A 333 -4.83 -10.51 33.23
N ASN A 334 -5.85 -10.37 32.38
CA ASN A 334 -6.55 -11.52 31.82
C ASN A 334 -5.60 -12.25 30.85
N LYS A 335 -5.38 -13.53 31.15
CA LYS A 335 -4.77 -14.54 30.27
C LYS A 335 -5.63 -14.80 29.05
#